data_AF-A0A9Q0YDD0-F1
#
_entry.id   AF-A0A9Q0YDD0-F1
#
_cell.length_a   1.000
_cell.length_b   1.000
_cell.length_c   1.000
_cell.angle_alpha   90.00
_cell.angle_beta   90.00
_cell.angle_gamma   90.00
#
_symmetry.space_group_name_H-M   'P 1'
#
loop_
_entity.id
_entity.type
_entity.pdbx_description
1 polymer ?
#
loop_
_entity_poly.entity_id
_entity_poly.type
_entity_poly.pdbx_seq_one_letter_code
_entity_poly.pdbx_strand_id
1 'polypeptide(L)'
;MEIVKDKDLLDLSKRIAAEWEFVARYLTIEEAQINIFKKDYDHTRERIYQMLLFWKKEKGNGATYRVLTQALRQSERNDLADDLSLRQGNMGIIL
;
A
#
# COMPACT_ATOMS: atom_id res chain seq x y z
N MET A 1 -2.41 9.42 -13.59
CA MET A 1 -3.18 8.92 -12.43
C MET A 1 -2.53 9.47 -11.17
N GLU A 2 -3.33 9.82 -10.17
CA GLU A 2 -2.81 10.46 -8.95
C GLU A 2 -1.86 9.51 -8.19
N ILE A 3 -0.75 10.06 -7.72
CA ILE A 3 0.24 9.38 -6.87
C ILE A 3 -0.33 9.27 -5.46
N VAL A 4 -0.17 8.11 -4.83
CA VAL A 4 -0.66 7.90 -3.46
C VAL A 4 0.05 8.81 -2.45
N LYS A 5 -0.70 9.33 -1.47
CA LYS A 5 -0.17 10.19 -0.41
C LYS A 5 0.31 9.35 0.77
N ASP A 6 1.35 9.80 1.46
CA ASP A 6 1.95 9.05 2.59
C ASP A 6 0.95 8.87 3.74
N LYS A 7 0.04 9.82 3.94
CA LYS A 7 -1.05 9.71 4.92
C LYS A 7 -1.94 8.48 4.67
N ASP A 8 -2.17 8.12 3.41
CA ASP A 8 -3.02 6.99 3.05
C ASP A 8 -2.24 5.68 3.21
N LEU A 9 -0.94 5.67 2.91
CA LEU A 9 -0.05 4.55 3.21
C LEU A 9 0.02 4.27 4.72
N LEU A 10 0.11 5.33 5.53
CA LEU A 10 0.11 5.22 6.99
C LEU A 10 -1.22 4.67 7.52
N ASP A 11 -2.35 5.06 6.94
CA ASP A 11 -3.66 4.52 7.34
C ASP A 11 -3.80 3.03 6.96
N LEU A 12 -3.42 2.68 5.73
CA LEU A 12 -3.42 1.29 5.25
C LEU A 12 -2.52 0.39 6.09
N SER A 13 -1.37 0.89 6.54
CA SER A 13 -0.44 0.13 7.39
C SER A 13 -1.07 -0.40 8.68
N LYS A 14 -2.11 0.28 9.18
CA LYS A 14 -2.85 -0.11 10.38
C LYS A 14 -3.85 -1.23 10.12
N ARG A 15 -4.25 -1.43 8.85
CA ARG A 15 -5.44 -2.21 8.46
C ARG A 15 -5.13 -3.43 7.60
N ILE A 16 -4.04 -3.41 6.81
CA ILE A 16 -3.65 -4.53 5.94
C ILE A 16 -3.31 -5.81 6.74
N ALA A 17 -2.81 -5.70 7.97
CA ALA A 17 -2.60 -6.84 8.86
C ALA A 17 -1.82 -8.02 8.22
N ALA A 18 -2.40 -9.22 8.16
CA ALA A 18 -1.71 -10.44 7.74
C ALA A 18 -1.49 -10.52 6.21
N GLU A 19 -2.31 -9.83 5.42
CA GLU A 19 -2.28 -9.93 3.95
C GLU A 19 -1.12 -9.13 3.31
N TRP A 20 -0.30 -8.46 4.12
CA TRP A 20 0.71 -7.52 3.64
C TRP A 20 1.75 -8.12 2.69
N GLU A 21 2.09 -9.41 2.87
CA GLU A 21 3.02 -10.09 1.97
C GLU A 21 2.42 -10.28 0.58
N PHE A 22 1.13 -10.60 0.50
CA PHE A 22 0.43 -10.67 -0.78
C PHE A 22 0.37 -9.30 -1.44
N VAL A 23 0.07 -8.26 -0.67
CA VAL A 23 0.10 -6.88 -1.17
C VAL A 23 1.48 -6.55 -1.74
N ALA A 24 2.56 -6.82 -1.00
CA ALA A 24 3.93 -6.59 -1.46
C ALA A 24 4.25 -7.34 -2.78
N ARG A 25 3.84 -8.60 -2.90
CA ARG A 25 4.02 -9.41 -4.11
C ARG A 25 3.26 -8.83 -5.30
N TYR A 26 2.00 -8.44 -5.13
CA TYR A 26 1.21 -7.81 -6.20
C TYR A 26 1.69 -6.40 -6.55
N LEU A 27 2.37 -5.72 -5.62
CA LEU A 27 3.12 -4.49 -5.87
C LEU A 27 4.48 -4.74 -6.55
N THR A 28 4.81 -6.00 -6.90
CA THR A 28 6.04 -6.43 -7.57
C THR A 28 7.30 -6.15 -6.76
N ILE A 29 7.21 -6.21 -5.42
CA ILE A 29 8.37 -6.15 -4.53
C ILE A 29 9.02 -7.55 -4.50
N GLU A 30 10.34 -7.60 -4.65
CA GLU A 30 11.08 -8.87 -4.67
C GLU A 30 11.02 -9.59 -3.31
N GLU A 31 10.97 -10.92 -3.32
CA GLU A 31 10.95 -11.75 -2.09
C GLU A 31 12.15 -11.47 -1.17
N ALA A 32 13.32 -11.19 -1.73
CA ALA A 32 14.49 -10.80 -0.94
C ALA A 32 14.20 -9.56 -0.09
N GLN A 33 13.58 -8.54 -0.68
CA GLN A 33 13.19 -7.32 0.03
C GLN A 33 12.04 -7.54 1.02
N ILE A 34 11.08 -8.41 0.70
CA ILE A 34 10.02 -8.82 1.64
C ILE A 34 10.63 -9.48 2.90
N ASN A 35 11.64 -10.34 2.71
CA ASN A 35 12.34 -10.99 3.82
C ASN A 35 13.14 -10.01 4.68
N ILE A 36 13.69 -8.94 4.09
CA ILE A 36 14.32 -7.84 4.84
C ILE A 36 13.28 -7.16 5.75
N PHE A 37 12.09 -6.83 5.23
CA PHE A 37 11.04 -6.23 6.06
C PHE A 37 10.57 -7.14 7.21
N LYS A 38 10.53 -8.47 7.00
CA LYS A 38 10.20 -9.44 8.06
C LYS A 38 11.20 -9.39 9.20
N LYS A 39 12.48 -9.22 8.88
CA LYS A 39 13.59 -9.24 9.85
C LYS A 39 13.78 -7.91 10.56
N ASP A 40 13.62 -6.81 9.84
CA ASP A 40 14.03 -5.49 10.34
C ASP A 40 12.94 -4.80 11.19
N TYR A 41 11.70 -5.28 11.14
CA TYR A 41 10.57 -4.66 11.83
C TYR A 41 9.74 -5.69 12.59
N ASP A 42 9.76 -5.64 13.93
CA ASP A 42 8.95 -6.52 14.79
C ASP A 42 7.48 -6.12 14.83
N HIS A 43 7.18 -4.82 14.66
CA HIS A 43 5.82 -4.31 14.65
C HIS A 43 5.21 -4.42 13.26
N THR A 44 4.19 -5.27 13.11
CA THR A 44 3.47 -5.50 11.84
C THR A 44 3.05 -4.19 11.16
N ARG A 45 2.57 -3.20 11.91
CA ARG A 45 2.20 -1.90 11.34
C ARG A 45 3.39 -1.15 10.72
N GLU A 46 4.49 -1.03 11.45
CA GLU A 46 5.67 -0.30 10.96
C GLU A 46 6.27 -1.02 9.76
N ARG A 47 6.32 -2.36 9.81
CA ARG A 47 6.72 -3.21 8.69
C ARG A 47 5.93 -2.90 7.42
N ILE A 48 4.60 -2.86 7.53
CA ILE A 48 3.72 -2.59 6.38
C ILE A 48 3.95 -1.17 5.87
N TYR A 49 4.09 -0.20 6.77
CA TYR A 49 4.31 1.19 6.36
C TYR A 49 5.62 1.34 5.58
N GLN A 50 6.70 0.74 6.07
CA GLN A 50 8.02 0.80 5.42
C GLN A 50 8.03 0.06 4.09
N MET A 51 7.32 -1.07 3.98
CA MET A 51 7.10 -1.77 2.71
C MET A 51 6.38 -0.89 1.69
N LEU A 52 5.33 -0.17 2.11
CA LEU A 52 4.57 0.72 1.24
C LEU A 52 5.38 1.96 0.82
N LEU A 53 6.17 2.54 1.73
CA LEU A 53 7.08 3.65 1.44
C LEU A 53 8.17 3.21 0.45
N PHE A 54 8.73 2.02 0.63
CA PHE A 54 9.68 1.44 -0.31
C PHE A 54 9.07 1.31 -1.70
N TRP A 55 7.89 0.71 -1.83
CA TRP A 55 7.20 0.60 -3.11
C TRP A 55 6.97 1.96 -3.76
N LYS A 56 6.51 2.95 -2.99
CA LYS A 56 6.28 4.30 -3.50
C LYS A 56 7.57 4.93 -4.03
N LYS A 57 8.67 4.79 -3.28
CA LYS A 57 9.99 5.29 -3.67
C LYS A 57 10.48 4.63 -4.96
N GLU A 58 10.41 3.31 -5.06
CA GLU A 58 10.88 2.54 -6.22
C GLU A 58 10.07 2.83 -7.49
N LYS A 59 8.75 2.98 -7.38
CA LYS A 59 7.89 3.26 -8.55
C LYS A 59 7.86 4.73 -8.93
N GLY A 60 8.20 5.65 -8.04
CA GLY A 60 8.13 7.10 -8.28
C GLY A 60 6.75 7.53 -8.77
N ASN A 61 6.69 8.12 -9.98
CA ASN A 61 5.44 8.54 -10.61
C ASN A 61 4.46 7.38 -10.92
N GLY A 62 4.95 6.13 -10.93
CA GLY A 62 4.14 4.93 -11.07
C GLY A 62 3.40 4.49 -9.80
N ALA A 63 3.70 5.08 -8.64
CA ALA A 63 3.10 4.77 -7.34
C ALA A 63 1.68 5.34 -7.21
N THR A 64 0.78 4.90 -8.09
CA THR A 64 -0.56 5.47 -8.24
C THR A 64 -1.59 4.74 -7.40
N TYR A 65 -2.68 5.44 -7.04
CA TYR A 65 -3.82 4.82 -6.34
C TYR A 65 -4.36 3.59 -7.09
N ARG A 66 -4.42 3.62 -8.43
CA ARG A 66 -4.89 2.48 -9.23
C ARG A 66 -4.07 1.22 -8.99
N VAL A 67 -2.74 1.34 -8.97
CA VAL A 67 -1.85 0.17 -8.78
C VAL A 67 -2.03 -0.38 -7.37
N LEU A 68 -2.12 0.50 -6.37
CA LEU A 68 -2.31 0.10 -4.98
C LEU A 68 -3.68 -0.56 -4.73
N THR A 69 -4.77 0.01 -5.28
CA THR A 69 -6.10 -0.59 -5.14
C THR A 69 -6.19 -1.94 -5.85
N GLN A 70 -5.56 -2.10 -7.02
CA GLN A 70 -5.50 -3.39 -7.70
C GLN A 70 -4.77 -4.44 -6.85
N ALA A 71 -3.60 -4.10 -6.28
CA ALA A 71 -2.86 -5.01 -5.42
C ALA A 71 -3.66 -5.40 -4.15
N LEU A 72 -4.39 -4.45 -3.56
CA LEU A 72 -5.29 -4.71 -2.43
C LEU A 72 -6.40 -5.70 -2.81
N ARG A 73 -7.08 -5.49 -3.96
CA ARG A 73 -8.11 -6.43 -4.45
C ARG A 73 -7.56 -7.82 -4.70
N GLN A 74 -6.39 -7.93 -5.31
CA GLN A 74 -5.72 -9.20 -5.56
C GLN A 74 -5.29 -9.91 -4.26
N SER A 75 -5.12 -9.16 -3.18
CA SER A 75 -4.82 -9.67 -1.83
C SER A 75 -6.08 -9.87 -0.99
N GLU A 76 -7.26 -9.93 -1.61
CA GLU A 76 -8.57 -10.10 -0.94
C GLU A 76 -8.97 -8.94 0.00
N ARG A 77 -8.24 -7.81 -0.01
CA ARG A 77 -8.53 -6.59 0.75
C ARG A 77 -9.40 -5.61 -0.03
N ASN A 78 -10.55 -6.09 -0.50
CA ASN A 78 -11.53 -5.29 -1.23
C ASN A 78 -12.06 -4.13 -0.37
N ASP A 79 -12.22 -4.36 0.94
CA ASP A 79 -12.60 -3.35 1.93
C ASP A 79 -11.68 -2.12 1.89
N LEU A 80 -10.36 -2.36 1.82
CA LEU A 80 -9.36 -1.31 1.77
C LEU A 80 -9.28 -0.67 0.40
N ALA A 81 -9.43 -1.46 -0.67
CA ALA A 81 -9.43 -0.94 -2.03
C ALA A 81 -10.61 0.03 -2.27
N ASP A 82 -11.79 -0.30 -1.75
CA ASP A 82 -13.00 0.51 -1.88
C ASP A 82 -12.90 1.81 -1.07
N ASP A 83 -12.51 1.73 0.21
CA ASP A 83 -12.27 2.92 1.05
C ASP A 83 -11.20 3.85 0.44
N LEU A 84 -10.10 3.29 -0.06
CA LEU A 84 -9.04 4.08 -0.67
C LEU A 84 -9.51 4.76 -1.97
N SER A 85 -10.32 4.08 -2.79
CA SER A 85 -10.92 4.64 -4.01
C SER A 85 -11.87 5.79 -3.70
N LEU A 86 -12.69 5.66 -2.64
CA LEU A 86 -13.59 6.73 -2.18
C LEU A 86 -12.81 7.96 -1.71
N ARG A 87 -11.72 7.77 -0.95
CA ARG A 87 -10.86 8.88 -0.49
C ARG A 87 -10.18 9.61 -1.65
N GLN A 88 -9.74 8.86 -2.67
CA GLN A 88 -9.18 9.44 -3.88
C GLN A 88 -10.22 10.30 -4.62
N GLY A 89 -11.43 9.76 -4.84
CA GLY A 89 -12.52 10.47 -5.52
C GLY A 89 -13.02 11.70 -4.77
N ASN A 90 -13.11 11.63 -3.44
CA ASN A 90 -13.60 12.73 -2.60
C ASN A 90 -12.60 13.89 -2.44
N MET A 91 -11.30 13.68 -2.70
CA MET A 91 -10.32 14.78 -2.72
C MET A 91 -10.37 15.63 -4.01
N GLY A 92 -11.21 15.26 -4.99
CA GLY A 92 -11.46 16.05 -6.20
C GLY A 92 -12.60 17.07 -6.09
N ILE A 93 -13.34 17.08 -4.97
CA ILE A 93 -14.44 18.02 -4.71
C ILE A 93 -14.10 18.79 -3.44
N ILE A 94 -13.32 19.86 -3.58
CA ILE A 94 -13.38 20.97 -2.65
C ILE A 94 -14.06 22.10 -3.43
N LEU A 95 -15.33 22.37 -3.09
CA LEU A 95 -16.04 23.59 -3.49
C LEU A 95 -15.41 24.81 -2.83
#